data_AF-A0A261XU44-F1
#
_entry.id   AF-A0A261XU44-F1
#
_cell.length_a   1.000
_cell.length_b   1.000
_cell.length_c   1.000
_cell.angle_alpha   90.00
_cell.angle_beta   90.00
_cell.angle_gamma   90.00
#
_symmetry.space_group_name_H-M   'P 1'
#
loop_
_entity.id
_entity.type
_entity.pdbx_description
1 polymer ?
#
loop_
_entity_poly.entity_id
_entity_poly.type
_entity_poly.pdbx_seq_one_letter_code
_entity_poly.pdbx_strand_id
1 'polypeptide(L)'
;MDIGLLDHQPQQHLDPEADPLPWSSVTAHALGLHTSPVQAASLQDAVVAKASLAQSPAKSAILDGLTWLGLFSDKPCRPRGTYWDTMCATLEERMQYGPGERDLVLLQHRFEVKLANGACETRTSTLIEYGIPDGVSAMAKTVGVPCGIAAMLVLDGVLSRAGVFAPLSRDVCDPIMDLLSKEGISMAEATL
;
A
#
# COMPACT_ATOMS: atom_id res chain seq x y z
N MET A 1 6.69 -5.43 -16.19
CA MET A 1 6.75 -6.04 -14.85
C MET A 1 7.34 -7.42 -15.01
N ASP A 2 8.41 -7.73 -14.28
CA ASP A 2 9.38 -8.73 -14.73
C ASP A 2 8.87 -10.19 -14.72
N ILE A 3 7.97 -10.53 -13.80
CA ILE A 3 7.46 -11.91 -13.62
C ILE A 3 5.97 -12.09 -13.98
N GLY A 4 5.33 -11.09 -14.57
CA GLY A 4 3.97 -11.20 -15.12
C GLY A 4 2.81 -11.24 -14.11
N LEU A 5 3.06 -11.42 -12.81
CA LEU A 5 2.00 -11.56 -11.79
C LEU A 5 1.15 -10.31 -11.54
N LEU A 6 1.59 -9.16 -12.05
CA LEU A 6 0.89 -7.88 -11.93
C LEU A 6 0.22 -7.47 -13.24
N ASP A 7 -0.05 -8.45 -14.12
CA ASP A 7 -0.82 -8.25 -15.34
C ASP A 7 -2.33 -8.23 -15.03
N HIS A 8 -3.01 -7.25 -15.63
CA HIS A 8 -4.46 -7.03 -15.52
C HIS A 8 -5.24 -7.64 -16.70
N GLN A 9 -4.56 -8.25 -17.67
CA GLN A 9 -5.24 -8.92 -18.77
C GLN A 9 -5.99 -10.17 -18.27
N PRO A 10 -7.26 -10.36 -18.68
CA PRO A 10 -8.02 -11.55 -18.33
C PRO A 10 -7.31 -12.84 -18.74
N GLN A 11 -7.31 -13.82 -17.86
CA GLN A 11 -6.73 -15.15 -18.05
C GLN A 11 -7.84 -16.19 -17.93
N GLN A 12 -8.09 -16.96 -19.00
CA GLN A 12 -9.14 -17.98 -19.00
C GLN A 12 -8.96 -19.03 -17.89
N HIS A 13 -7.71 -19.36 -17.54
CA HIS A 13 -7.38 -20.33 -16.50
C HIS A 13 -7.45 -19.76 -15.07
N LEU A 14 -7.74 -18.46 -14.93
CA LEU A 14 -8.00 -17.80 -13.65
C LEU A 14 -9.43 -17.27 -13.58
N ASP A 15 -10.32 -17.68 -14.48
CA ASP A 15 -11.74 -17.33 -14.39
C ASP A 15 -12.31 -17.78 -13.03
N PRO A 16 -13.10 -16.96 -12.32
CA PRO A 16 -13.68 -17.34 -11.03
C PRO A 16 -14.48 -18.65 -11.03
N GLU A 17 -15.02 -19.05 -12.19
CA GLU A 17 -15.77 -20.29 -12.37
C GLU A 17 -14.88 -21.48 -12.78
N ALA A 18 -13.59 -21.25 -13.04
CA ALA A 18 -12.64 -22.30 -13.38
C ALA A 18 -12.17 -23.07 -12.13
N ASP A 19 -11.75 -24.33 -12.35
CA ASP A 19 -11.13 -25.13 -11.29
C ASP A 19 -9.85 -24.45 -10.78
N PRO A 20 -9.69 -24.25 -9.46
CA PRO A 20 -8.51 -23.60 -8.89
C PRO A 20 -7.21 -24.34 -9.22
N LEU A 21 -6.30 -23.64 -9.90
CA LEU A 21 -4.97 -24.16 -10.21
C LEU A 21 -4.02 -23.97 -9.01
N PRO A 22 -3.03 -24.86 -8.84
CA PRO A 22 -1.97 -24.64 -7.86
C PRO A 22 -1.13 -23.41 -8.23
N TRP A 23 -0.65 -22.68 -7.23
CA TRP A 23 0.17 -21.49 -7.41
C TRP A 23 1.45 -21.76 -8.23
N SER A 24 2.03 -22.95 -8.12
CA SER A 24 3.16 -23.40 -8.96
C SER A 24 2.85 -23.33 -10.46
N SER A 25 1.63 -23.75 -10.88
CA SER A 25 1.18 -23.66 -12.28
C SER A 25 0.86 -22.22 -12.70
N VAL A 26 0.19 -21.45 -11.83
CA VAL A 26 -0.12 -20.03 -12.11
C VAL A 26 1.16 -19.22 -12.33
N THR A 27 2.16 -19.41 -11.46
CA THR A 27 3.46 -18.74 -11.58
C THR A 27 4.22 -19.19 -12.83
N ALA A 28 4.14 -20.48 -13.20
CA ALA A 28 4.71 -20.96 -14.45
C ALA A 28 4.09 -20.24 -15.66
N HIS A 29 2.77 -20.15 -15.72
CA HIS A 29 2.07 -19.44 -16.80
C HIS A 29 2.42 -17.95 -16.84
N ALA A 30 2.47 -17.27 -15.69
CA ALA A 30 2.86 -15.86 -15.60
C ALA A 30 4.30 -15.61 -16.10
N LEU A 31 5.19 -16.57 -15.90
CA LEU A 31 6.57 -16.53 -16.41
C LEU A 31 6.67 -16.87 -17.91
N GLY A 32 5.59 -17.34 -18.54
CA GLY A 32 5.57 -17.82 -19.92
C GLY A 32 6.16 -19.23 -20.08
N LEU A 33 6.13 -20.04 -19.01
CA LEU A 33 6.55 -21.44 -19.03
C LEU A 33 5.31 -22.31 -19.30
N HIS A 34 5.36 -23.11 -20.36
CA HIS A 34 4.25 -23.98 -20.81
C HIS A 34 4.41 -25.44 -20.39
N THR A 35 5.40 -25.78 -19.56
CA THR A 35 5.63 -27.15 -19.12
C THR A 35 4.87 -27.45 -17.84
N SER A 36 4.31 -28.65 -17.72
CA SER A 36 3.80 -29.22 -16.47
C SER A 36 4.26 -30.68 -16.40
N PRO A 37 4.73 -31.19 -15.24
CA PRO A 37 4.93 -30.48 -13.96
C PRO A 37 6.26 -29.71 -13.91
N VAL A 38 6.25 -28.51 -13.32
CA VAL A 38 7.46 -27.70 -13.09
C VAL A 38 7.89 -27.83 -11.63
N GLN A 39 9.14 -28.19 -11.38
CA GLN A 39 9.68 -28.24 -10.02
C GLN A 39 9.85 -26.80 -9.47
N ALA A 40 9.67 -26.62 -8.16
CA ALA A 40 9.79 -25.31 -7.51
C ALA A 40 11.16 -24.63 -7.76
N ALA A 41 12.25 -25.41 -7.78
CA ALA A 41 13.59 -24.89 -8.06
C ALA A 41 13.70 -24.24 -9.45
N SER A 42 13.10 -24.86 -10.47
CA SER A 42 13.08 -24.29 -11.82
C SER A 42 12.22 -23.03 -11.95
N LEU A 43 11.18 -22.87 -11.12
CA LEU A 43 10.41 -21.62 -11.07
C LEU A 43 11.22 -20.49 -10.45
N GLN A 44 11.95 -20.77 -9.37
CA GLN A 44 12.84 -19.79 -8.75
C GLN A 44 13.94 -19.34 -9.70
N ASP A 45 14.57 -20.26 -10.44
CA ASP A 45 15.57 -19.92 -11.45
C ASP A 45 14.98 -19.06 -12.57
N ALA A 46 13.76 -19.36 -13.01
CA ALA A 46 13.06 -18.55 -14.01
C ALA A 46 12.72 -17.15 -13.49
N VAL A 47 12.30 -17.01 -12.23
CA VAL A 47 12.12 -15.71 -11.56
C VAL A 47 13.44 -14.95 -11.52
N VAL A 48 14.54 -15.60 -11.13
CA VAL A 48 15.87 -14.98 -11.03
C VAL A 48 16.34 -14.48 -12.40
N ALA A 49 16.12 -15.26 -13.45
CA ALA A 49 16.46 -14.88 -14.82
C ALA A 49 15.61 -13.72 -15.32
N LYS A 50 14.27 -13.80 -15.18
CA LYS A 50 13.32 -12.78 -15.65
C LYS A 50 13.46 -11.45 -14.92
N ALA A 51 13.63 -11.47 -13.60
CA ALA A 51 13.78 -10.28 -12.76
C ALA A 51 15.25 -9.83 -12.59
N SER A 52 16.19 -10.41 -13.35
CA SER A 52 17.61 -10.04 -13.32
C SER A 52 18.23 -10.06 -11.91
N LEU A 53 17.81 -11.01 -11.06
CA LEU A 53 18.21 -11.06 -9.64
C LEU A 53 19.54 -11.78 -9.38
N ALA A 54 20.22 -12.29 -10.42
CA ALA A 54 21.40 -13.15 -10.28
C ALA A 54 22.52 -12.52 -9.41
N GLN A 55 22.71 -11.21 -9.50
CA GLN A 55 23.73 -10.45 -8.76
C GLN A 55 23.14 -9.57 -7.65
N SER A 56 21.83 -9.65 -7.40
CA SER A 56 21.18 -8.81 -6.40
C SER A 56 21.51 -9.29 -4.98
N PRO A 57 21.95 -8.41 -4.07
CA PRO A 57 22.13 -8.77 -2.66
C PRO A 57 20.80 -9.14 -1.98
N ALA A 58 19.66 -8.72 -2.56
CA ALA A 58 18.32 -9.03 -2.06
C ALA A 58 17.73 -10.33 -2.63
N LYS A 59 18.47 -11.07 -3.49
CA LYS A 59 17.97 -12.27 -4.18
C LYS A 59 17.33 -13.28 -3.20
N SER A 60 18.03 -13.63 -2.12
CA SER A 60 17.52 -14.60 -1.14
C SER A 60 16.24 -14.11 -0.47
N ALA A 61 16.27 -12.88 0.07
CA ALA A 61 15.11 -12.29 0.74
C ALA A 61 13.86 -12.21 -0.16
N ILE A 62 14.03 -11.89 -1.45
CA ILE A 62 12.93 -11.87 -2.42
C ILE A 62 12.38 -13.29 -2.63
N LEU A 63 13.24 -14.27 -2.89
CA LEU A 63 12.80 -15.66 -3.10
C LEU A 63 12.13 -16.26 -1.86
N ASP A 64 12.64 -15.94 -0.67
CA ASP A 64 12.05 -16.35 0.60
C ASP A 64 10.66 -15.72 0.77
N GLY A 65 10.49 -14.43 0.45
CA GLY A 65 9.20 -13.76 0.48
C GLY A 65 8.18 -14.34 -0.49
N LEU A 66 8.58 -14.62 -1.74
CA LEU A 66 7.71 -15.27 -2.74
C LEU A 66 7.34 -16.70 -2.33
N THR A 67 8.27 -17.41 -1.68
CA THR A 67 8.03 -18.74 -1.11
C THR A 67 7.05 -18.67 0.06
N TRP A 68 7.20 -17.69 0.97
CA TRP A 68 6.29 -17.47 2.10
C TRP A 68 4.86 -17.15 1.65
N LEU A 69 4.72 -16.36 0.58
CA LEU A 69 3.42 -16.13 -0.07
C LEU A 69 2.81 -17.42 -0.64
N GLY A 70 3.63 -18.43 -0.92
CA GLY A 70 3.22 -19.73 -1.44
C GLY A 70 3.19 -19.81 -2.97
N LEU A 71 3.84 -18.87 -3.67
CA LEU A 71 3.77 -18.74 -5.14
C LEU A 71 4.43 -19.91 -5.89
N PHE A 72 5.22 -20.73 -5.20
CA PHE A 72 5.85 -21.95 -5.75
C PHE A 72 5.24 -23.24 -5.19
N SER A 73 4.12 -23.15 -4.49
CA SER A 73 3.49 -24.29 -3.80
C SER A 73 2.34 -24.90 -4.61
N ASP A 74 1.93 -26.11 -4.22
CA ASP A 74 0.75 -26.77 -4.77
C ASP A 74 -0.56 -26.31 -4.11
N LYS A 75 -0.52 -25.25 -3.27
CA LYS A 75 -1.73 -24.65 -2.71
C LYS A 75 -2.57 -24.08 -3.86
N PRO A 76 -3.88 -24.41 -3.94
CA PRO A 76 -4.74 -23.82 -4.96
C PRO A 76 -4.80 -22.30 -4.80
N CYS A 77 -4.77 -21.59 -5.92
CA CYS A 77 -5.01 -20.16 -5.96
C CYS A 77 -6.51 -19.85 -5.76
N ARG A 78 -6.86 -18.59 -5.55
CA ARG A 78 -8.23 -18.11 -5.58
C ARG A 78 -8.44 -17.35 -6.90
N PRO A 79 -8.95 -17.99 -7.95
CA PRO A 79 -9.05 -17.35 -9.26
C PRO A 79 -9.94 -16.10 -9.21
N ARG A 80 -9.42 -14.96 -9.70
CA ARG A 80 -10.14 -13.68 -9.77
C ARG A 80 -10.07 -13.02 -11.16
N GLY A 81 -9.98 -13.81 -12.21
CA GLY A 81 -9.98 -13.40 -13.61
C GLY A 81 -8.62 -12.93 -14.15
N THR A 82 -7.83 -12.21 -13.34
CA THR A 82 -6.51 -11.70 -13.74
C THR A 82 -5.40 -12.23 -12.81
N TYR A 83 -4.15 -12.16 -13.26
CA TYR A 83 -3.01 -12.48 -12.37
C TYR A 83 -2.95 -11.51 -11.19
N TRP A 84 -3.17 -10.22 -11.48
CA TRP A 84 -3.20 -9.15 -10.48
C TRP A 84 -4.20 -9.45 -9.36
N ASP A 85 -5.47 -9.67 -9.69
CA ASP A 85 -6.53 -9.86 -8.69
C ASP A 85 -6.37 -11.19 -7.94
N THR A 86 -5.88 -12.23 -8.63
CA THR A 86 -5.57 -13.53 -8.02
C THR A 86 -4.43 -13.40 -7.01
N MET A 87 -3.39 -12.60 -7.33
CA MET A 87 -2.31 -12.28 -6.41
C MET A 87 -2.82 -11.45 -5.24
N CYS A 88 -3.65 -10.42 -5.47
CA CYS A 88 -4.30 -9.63 -4.43
C CYS A 88 -5.06 -10.51 -3.44
N ALA A 89 -5.80 -11.52 -3.90
CA ALA A 89 -6.51 -12.45 -3.02
C ALA A 89 -5.56 -13.20 -2.05
N THR A 90 -4.37 -13.58 -2.51
CA THR A 90 -3.35 -14.21 -1.65
C THR A 90 -2.72 -13.21 -0.68
N LEU A 91 -2.45 -11.98 -1.13
CA LEU A 91 -1.89 -10.93 -0.26
C LEU A 91 -2.89 -10.54 0.83
N GLU A 92 -4.17 -10.37 0.48
CA GLU A 92 -5.29 -10.14 1.39
C GLU A 92 -5.40 -11.23 2.46
N GLU A 93 -5.14 -12.50 2.13
CA GLU A 93 -5.18 -13.60 3.10
C GLU A 93 -3.94 -13.62 4.02
N ARG A 94 -2.75 -13.30 3.48
CA ARG A 94 -1.47 -13.48 4.17
C ARG A 94 -0.99 -12.26 4.95
N MET A 95 -1.36 -11.05 4.54
CA MET A 95 -0.79 -9.79 5.01
C MET A 95 -1.81 -8.96 5.81
N GLN A 96 -2.73 -9.61 6.51
CA GLN A 96 -3.65 -8.94 7.43
C GLN A 96 -2.94 -8.62 8.75
N TYR A 97 -3.40 -7.55 9.41
CA TYR A 97 -3.06 -7.33 10.80
C TYR A 97 -3.62 -8.44 11.68
N GLY A 98 -2.75 -9.05 12.49
CA GLY A 98 -3.11 -10.03 13.50
C GLY A 98 -3.57 -9.41 14.82
N PRO A 99 -4.12 -10.21 15.75
CA PRO A 99 -4.50 -9.74 17.08
C PRO A 99 -3.34 -9.10 17.83
N GLY A 100 -3.59 -7.93 18.43
CA GLY A 100 -2.56 -7.17 19.17
C GLY A 100 -1.53 -6.43 18.31
N GLU A 101 -1.58 -6.54 16.98
CA GLU A 101 -0.77 -5.72 16.09
C GLU A 101 -1.34 -4.29 15.97
N ARG A 102 -0.52 -3.37 15.45
CA ARG A 102 -0.92 -1.97 15.22
C ARG A 102 -0.31 -1.44 13.92
N ASP A 103 -1.01 -0.52 13.27
CA ASP A 103 -0.49 0.23 12.13
C ASP A 103 0.25 1.50 12.56
N LEU A 104 0.86 2.15 11.58
CA LEU A 104 1.61 3.39 11.72
C LEU A 104 1.31 4.29 10.53
N VAL A 105 0.97 5.54 10.80
CA VAL A 105 0.98 6.62 9.81
C VAL A 105 2.16 7.55 10.12
N LEU A 106 3.08 7.65 9.15
CA LEU A 106 4.20 8.58 9.17
C LEU A 106 4.04 9.54 7.99
N LEU A 107 3.82 10.82 8.28
CA LEU A 107 3.78 11.88 7.27
C LEU A 107 4.82 12.92 7.63
N GLN A 108 5.70 13.25 6.67
CA GLN A 108 6.67 14.32 6.85
C GLN A 108 6.71 15.24 5.64
N HIS A 109 6.49 16.53 5.88
CA HIS A 109 6.92 17.57 4.97
C HIS A 109 8.35 17.98 5.33
N ARG A 110 9.17 18.25 4.30
CA ARG A 110 10.52 18.78 4.43
C ARG A 110 10.69 19.94 3.45
N PHE A 111 11.09 21.08 3.96
CA PHE A 111 11.25 22.33 3.22
C PHE A 111 12.69 22.80 3.32
N GLU A 112 13.34 23.02 2.18
CA GLU A 112 14.61 23.75 2.12
C GLU A 112 14.29 25.22 1.83
N VAL A 113 14.55 26.08 2.81
CA VAL A 113 14.09 27.48 2.80
C VAL A 113 15.29 28.39 2.66
N LYS A 114 15.26 29.25 1.64
CA LYS A 114 16.17 30.40 1.53
C LYS A 114 15.49 31.62 2.14
N LEU A 115 16.03 32.09 3.25
CA LEU A 115 15.56 33.26 3.96
C LEU A 115 15.91 34.55 3.20
N ALA A 116 15.21 35.64 3.51
CA ALA A 116 15.42 36.94 2.86
C ALA A 116 16.84 37.50 3.08
N ASN A 117 17.49 37.14 4.19
CA ASN A 117 18.88 37.50 4.47
C ASN A 117 19.91 36.63 3.69
N GLY A 118 19.45 35.69 2.88
CA GLY A 118 20.29 34.79 2.09
C GLY A 118 20.71 33.49 2.80
N ALA A 119 20.43 33.34 4.11
CA ALA A 119 20.69 32.10 4.83
C ALA A 119 19.76 30.97 4.35
N CYS A 120 20.26 29.74 4.38
CA CYS A 120 19.47 28.55 4.09
C CYS A 120 19.21 27.78 5.39
N GLU A 121 17.99 27.30 5.56
CA GLU A 121 17.61 26.41 6.66
C GLU A 121 16.70 25.29 6.15
N THR A 122 16.67 24.17 6.86
CA THR A 122 15.73 23.09 6.57
C THR A 122 14.64 23.08 7.64
N ARG A 123 13.38 23.09 7.23
CA ARG A 123 12.23 22.91 8.14
C ARG A 123 11.56 21.58 7.88
N THR A 124 11.07 20.94 8.93
CA THR A 124 10.23 19.73 8.83
C THR A 124 8.90 19.97 9.53
N SER A 125 7.87 19.26 9.08
CA SER A 125 6.57 19.15 9.75
C SER A 125 6.20 17.67 9.74
N THR A 126 6.14 17.05 10.91
CA THR A 126 6.08 15.58 11.05
C THR A 126 4.87 15.14 11.87
N LEU A 127 4.09 14.20 11.35
CA LEU A 127 3.05 13.46 12.05
C LEU A 127 3.50 12.00 12.19
N ILE A 128 3.44 11.48 13.42
CA ILE A 128 3.64 10.07 13.75
C ILE A 128 2.44 9.63 14.56
N GLU A 129 1.56 8.82 13.97
CA GLU A 129 0.38 8.29 14.64
C GLU A 129 0.44 6.76 14.65
N TYR A 130 0.25 6.16 15.82
CA TYR A 130 0.15 4.71 15.98
C TYR A 130 -1.30 4.30 16.15
N GLY A 131 -1.68 3.19 15.52
CA GLY A 131 -2.98 2.57 15.76
C GLY A 131 -3.09 2.06 17.19
N ILE A 132 -4.33 1.99 17.67
CA ILE A 132 -4.65 1.34 18.94
C ILE A 132 -4.81 -0.16 18.65
N PRO A 133 -4.00 -1.06 19.27
CA PRO A 133 -4.18 -2.50 19.12
C PRO A 133 -5.63 -2.91 19.42
N ASP A 134 -6.20 -3.75 18.55
CA ASP A 134 -7.60 -4.20 18.62
C ASP A 134 -8.64 -3.04 18.66
N GLY A 135 -8.26 -1.84 18.20
CA GLY A 135 -9.08 -0.63 18.21
C GLY A 135 -9.06 0.12 16.87
N VAL A 136 -9.16 1.45 16.93
CA VAL A 136 -9.09 2.30 15.72
C VAL A 136 -7.65 2.38 15.24
N SER A 137 -7.42 2.04 13.98
CA SER A 137 -6.10 2.15 13.33
C SER A 137 -5.72 3.62 13.12
N ALA A 138 -4.42 3.91 13.07
CA ALA A 138 -3.91 5.24 12.74
C ALA A 138 -4.48 5.70 11.41
N MET A 139 -4.48 4.82 10.38
CA MET A 139 -5.06 5.11 9.08
C MET A 139 -6.54 5.49 9.18
N ALA A 140 -7.35 4.71 9.89
CA ALA A 140 -8.78 4.98 10.04
C ALA A 140 -9.02 6.32 10.76
N LYS A 141 -8.24 6.62 11.80
CA LYS A 141 -8.31 7.89 12.52
C LYS A 141 -7.90 9.07 11.62
N THR A 142 -6.73 9.00 10.99
CA THR A 142 -6.18 10.12 10.19
C THR A 142 -6.89 10.35 8.86
N VAL A 143 -7.78 9.44 8.44
CA VAL A 143 -8.63 9.63 7.25
C VAL A 143 -10.06 9.98 7.65
N GLY A 144 -10.65 9.22 8.57
CA GLY A 144 -12.05 9.35 8.98
C GLY A 144 -12.32 10.65 9.75
N VAL A 145 -11.42 11.04 10.66
CA VAL A 145 -11.61 12.24 11.48
C VAL A 145 -11.58 13.52 10.64
N PRO A 146 -10.60 13.76 9.72
CA PRO A 146 -10.67 14.91 8.82
C PRO A 146 -11.94 14.94 7.95
N CYS A 147 -12.39 13.77 7.48
CA CYS A 147 -13.62 13.66 6.69
C CYS A 147 -14.85 14.09 7.52
N GLY A 148 -14.98 13.58 8.75
CA GLY A 148 -16.06 13.94 9.67
C GLY A 148 -16.07 15.42 10.02
N ILE A 149 -14.90 16.00 10.32
CA ILE A 149 -14.74 17.44 10.60
C ILE A 149 -15.17 18.28 9.39
N ALA A 150 -14.69 17.94 8.19
CA ALA A 150 -15.04 18.68 6.99
C ALA A 150 -16.55 18.61 6.71
N ALA A 151 -17.17 17.44 6.86
CA ALA A 151 -18.61 17.26 6.70
C ALA A 151 -19.41 18.11 7.70
N MET A 152 -19.00 18.12 8.97
CA MET A 152 -19.61 18.95 10.02
C MET A 152 -19.50 20.45 9.68
N LEU A 153 -18.32 20.94 9.29
CA LEU A 153 -18.12 22.34 8.93
C LEU A 153 -18.93 22.78 7.71
N VAL A 154 -19.19 21.88 6.75
CA VAL A 154 -20.09 22.15 5.62
C VAL A 154 -21.55 22.26 6.11
N LEU A 155 -22.00 21.33 6.97
CA LEU A 155 -23.36 21.34 7.50
C LEU A 155 -23.64 22.55 8.40
N ASP A 156 -22.66 22.98 9.18
CA ASP A 156 -22.75 24.16 10.05
C ASP A 156 -22.64 25.49 9.28
N GLY A 157 -22.40 25.44 7.97
CA GLY A 157 -22.30 26.62 7.10
C GLY A 157 -20.97 27.39 7.23
N VAL A 158 -20.00 26.87 8.00
CA VAL A 158 -18.65 27.43 8.09
C VAL A 158 -17.94 27.32 6.74
N LEU A 159 -18.01 26.14 6.12
CA LEU A 159 -17.55 25.89 4.75
C LEU A 159 -18.74 25.96 3.78
N SER A 160 -19.13 27.18 3.39
CA SER A 160 -20.36 27.44 2.61
C SER A 160 -20.15 27.67 1.11
N ARG A 161 -18.90 27.72 0.64
CA ARG A 161 -18.60 27.93 -0.78
C ARG A 161 -19.14 26.77 -1.63
N ALA A 162 -19.96 27.07 -2.63
CA ALA A 162 -20.52 26.07 -3.55
C ALA A 162 -19.56 25.76 -4.72
N GLY A 163 -19.43 24.48 -5.09
CA GLY A 163 -18.53 23.99 -6.13
C GLY A 163 -17.71 22.78 -5.70
N VAL A 164 -16.75 22.37 -6.53
CA VAL A 164 -15.81 21.27 -6.23
C VAL A 164 -14.50 21.87 -5.74
N PHE A 165 -14.10 21.55 -4.51
CA PHE A 165 -12.92 22.14 -3.88
C PHE A 165 -12.07 21.11 -3.15
N ALA A 166 -10.82 21.48 -2.94
CA ALA A 166 -9.83 20.77 -2.14
C ALA A 166 -9.26 21.73 -1.06
N PRO A 167 -8.66 21.22 0.03
CA PRO A 167 -8.07 22.03 1.10
C PRO A 167 -6.76 22.68 0.63
N LEU A 168 -6.87 23.75 -0.16
CA LEU A 168 -5.75 24.47 -0.77
C LEU A 168 -5.64 25.93 -0.30
N SER A 169 -6.59 26.39 0.51
CA SER A 169 -6.68 27.77 0.96
C SER A 169 -6.93 27.82 2.47
N ARG A 170 -6.41 28.88 3.11
CA ARG A 170 -6.45 29.03 4.58
C ARG A 170 -7.86 29.05 5.15
N ASP A 171 -8.81 29.66 4.45
CA ASP A 171 -10.24 29.68 4.82
C ASP A 171 -10.85 28.28 4.92
N VAL A 172 -10.27 27.28 4.23
CA VAL A 172 -10.68 25.88 4.34
C VAL A 172 -9.79 25.12 5.32
N CYS A 173 -8.47 25.28 5.22
CA CYS A 173 -7.51 24.49 5.99
C CYS A 173 -7.51 24.85 7.49
N ASP A 174 -7.51 26.14 7.83
CA ASP A 174 -7.36 26.62 9.20
C ASP A 174 -8.47 26.08 10.13
N PRO A 175 -9.78 26.17 9.80
CA PRO A 175 -10.83 25.61 10.68
C PRO A 175 -10.77 24.08 10.81
N ILE A 176 -10.29 23.38 9.77
CA ILE A 176 -10.10 21.93 9.82
C ILE A 176 -8.91 21.59 10.74
N MET A 177 -7.77 22.26 10.57
CA MET A 177 -6.56 22.05 11.37
C MET A 177 -6.81 22.35 12.86
N ASP A 178 -7.55 23.40 13.17
CA ASP A 178 -7.91 23.76 14.54
C ASP A 178 -8.72 22.66 15.22
N LEU A 179 -9.69 22.06 14.52
CA LEU A 179 -10.48 20.95 15.05
C LEU A 179 -9.69 19.65 15.12
N LEU A 180 -8.85 19.36 14.12
CA LEU A 180 -7.96 18.19 14.14
C LEU A 180 -7.01 18.20 15.33
N SER A 181 -6.48 19.38 15.68
CA SER A 181 -5.60 19.53 16.84
C SER A 181 -6.27 19.12 18.16
N LYS A 182 -7.59 19.36 18.29
CA LYS A 182 -8.40 18.96 19.46
C LYS A 182 -8.62 17.45 19.52
N GLU A 183 -8.62 16.78 18.37
CA GLU A 183 -8.65 15.32 18.24
C GLU A 183 -7.26 14.68 18.37
N GLY A 184 -6.24 15.48 18.73
CA GLY A 184 -4.86 15.04 18.89
C GLY A 184 -4.14 14.78 17.57
N ILE A 185 -4.67 15.24 16.43
CA ILE A 185 -4.06 15.09 15.11
C ILE A 185 -3.39 16.42 14.74
N SER A 186 -2.07 16.47 14.84
CA SER A 186 -1.27 17.65 14.46
C SER A 186 0.11 17.24 13.97
N MET A 187 0.77 18.16 13.27
CA MET A 187 2.15 17.96 12.83
C MET A 187 3.12 18.75 13.73
N ALA A 188 4.21 18.13 14.14
CA ALA A 188 5.29 18.76 14.89
C ALA A 188 6.29 19.42 13.94
N GLU A 189 6.49 20.73 14.08
CA GLU A 189 7.44 21.49 13.27
C GLU A 189 8.81 21.60 13.94
N ALA A 190 9.88 21.49 13.15
CA ALA A 190 11.26 21.68 13.59
C ALA A 190 12.13 22.34 12.51
N THR A 191 13.14 23.10 12.93
CA THR A 191 14.23 23.58 12.05
C THR A 191 15.48 22.72 12.31
N LEU A 192 16.08 22.18 11.25
CA LEU A 192 17.30 21.36 11.28
C LEU A 192 18.56 22.20 11.04
#